data_AF-A0A2T1DGY6-F1
#
_entry.id   AF-A0A2T1DGY6-F1
#
_cell.length_a   1.000
_cell.length_b   1.000
_cell.length_c   1.000
_cell.angle_alpha   90.00
_cell.angle_beta   90.00
_cell.angle_gamma   90.00
#
_symmetry.space_group_name_H-M   'P 1'
#
loop_
_entity.id
_entity.type
_entity.pdbx_description
1 polymer ?
#
loop_
_entity_poly.entity_id
_entity_poly.type
_entity_poly.pdbx_seq_one_letter_code
_entity_poly.pdbx_strand_id
1 'polypeptide(L)'
;MHSSFAAVEEQTIALVFQLHNEPIAASKCISDLQTKIKQNTLSVVATCQSQAELDFIFPEITRIHHQDLQVLEVWQTQIDVIQALSPSELQQLPDLSLEEFDAIEPEILQIPPEVALYETLRSQTDFRGLRDQLRFMIKPESRQEYEVEIGHLAPKAGYPALVPSNWQEASDLTVANLYWYFKNLKSA
;
A
#
# COMPACT_ATOMS: atom_id res chain seq x y z
N MET A 1 5.43 -2.54 24.91
CA MET A 1 4.75 -1.28 25.25
C MET A 1 5.62 -0.08 24.85
N HIS A 2 5.89 0.10 23.56
CA HIS A 2 6.65 1.28 23.05
C HIS A 2 6.06 1.88 21.76
N SER A 3 4.99 1.29 21.20
CA SER A 3 4.42 1.74 19.93
C SER A 3 3.43 2.91 20.04
N SER A 4 3.16 3.41 21.24
CA SER A 4 2.19 4.49 21.49
C SER A 4 2.82 5.88 21.50
N PHE A 5 4.14 6.01 21.51
CA PHE A 5 4.81 7.32 21.65
C PHE A 5 5.17 7.96 20.29
N ALA A 6 5.44 7.15 19.25
CA ALA A 6 5.80 7.66 17.93
C ALA A 6 4.60 8.28 17.18
N ALA A 7 3.39 7.75 17.37
CA ALA A 7 2.17 8.27 16.75
C ALA A 7 1.77 9.66 17.30
N VAL A 8 2.17 10.00 18.53
CA VAL A 8 1.86 11.28 19.18
C VAL A 8 2.76 12.40 18.66
N GLU A 9 4.02 12.10 18.32
CA GLU A 9 4.94 13.11 17.77
C GLU A 9 4.55 13.53 16.34
N GLU A 10 4.04 12.62 15.51
CA GLU A 10 3.62 12.95 14.13
C GLU A 10 2.27 13.68 14.05
N GLN A 11 1.32 13.36 14.93
CA GLN A 11 0.10 14.17 15.10
C GLN A 11 0.42 15.60 15.56
N THR A 12 1.49 15.78 16.35
CA THR A 12 1.98 17.11 16.77
C THR A 12 2.54 17.92 15.60
N ILE A 13 3.14 17.27 14.59
CA ILE A 13 3.64 17.93 13.37
C ILE A 13 2.47 18.45 12.52
N ALA A 14 1.40 17.66 12.35
CA ALA A 14 0.20 18.07 11.63
C ALA A 14 -0.48 19.29 12.29
N LEU A 15 -0.55 19.31 13.63
CA LEU A 15 -1.08 20.43 14.39
C LEU A 15 -0.22 21.70 14.26
N VAL A 16 1.12 21.56 14.26
CA VAL A 16 2.05 22.69 14.11
C VAL A 16 1.95 23.35 12.71
N PHE A 17 1.64 22.57 11.67
CA PHE A 17 1.49 23.11 10.31
C PHE A 17 0.15 23.77 10.03
N GLN A 18 -0.95 23.31 10.64
CA GLN A 18 -2.22 24.05 10.64
C GLN A 18 -2.09 25.43 11.31
N LEU A 19 -1.14 25.59 12.24
CA LEU A 19 -0.93 26.82 13.00
C LEU A 19 -0.05 27.87 12.30
N HIS A 20 0.67 27.56 11.21
CA HIS A 20 1.74 28.44 10.68
C HIS A 20 1.55 29.01 9.26
N ASN A 21 0.40 28.86 8.62
CA ASN A 21 0.06 29.62 7.39
C ASN A 21 0.97 29.34 6.16
N GLU A 22 1.61 28.16 6.09
CA GLU A 22 2.44 27.72 4.95
C GLU A 22 1.96 26.37 4.36
N PRO A 23 0.89 26.37 3.56
CA PRO A 23 0.29 25.14 3.05
C PRO A 23 1.21 24.37 2.08
N ILE A 24 2.12 25.07 1.38
CA ILE A 24 3.10 24.49 0.46
C ILE A 24 4.09 23.58 1.20
N ALA A 25 4.55 24.01 2.37
CA ALA A 25 5.48 23.22 3.19
C ALA A 25 4.80 21.96 3.75
N ALA A 26 3.52 22.06 4.11
CA ALA A 26 2.72 20.94 4.60
C ALA A 26 2.47 19.87 3.52
N SER A 27 2.05 20.27 2.30
CA SER A 27 1.84 19.33 1.18
C SER A 27 3.14 18.59 0.81
N LYS A 28 4.28 19.29 0.82
CA LYS A 28 5.60 18.67 0.62
C LYS A 28 5.96 17.69 1.73
N CYS A 29 5.76 18.05 2.99
CA CYS A 29 6.07 17.19 4.13
C CYS A 29 5.24 15.89 4.10
N ILE A 30 3.94 15.97 3.75
CA ILE A 30 3.07 14.80 3.61
C ILE A 30 3.53 13.93 2.45
N SER A 31 3.87 14.52 1.30
CA SER A 31 4.41 13.79 0.14
C SER A 31 5.71 13.05 0.48
N ASP A 32 6.62 13.73 1.20
CA ASP A 32 7.90 13.17 1.65
C ASP A 32 7.66 12.02 2.65
N LEU A 33 6.69 12.17 3.56
CA LEU A 33 6.30 11.13 4.52
C LEU A 33 5.71 9.91 3.80
N GLN A 34 4.75 10.09 2.90
CA GLN A 34 4.17 9.00 2.11
C GLN A 34 5.25 8.24 1.32
N THR A 35 6.16 8.98 0.70
CA THR A 35 7.28 8.39 -0.05
C THR A 35 8.19 7.57 0.86
N LYS A 36 8.52 8.11 2.05
CA LYS A 36 9.36 7.43 3.03
C LYS A 36 8.70 6.18 3.61
N ILE A 37 7.39 6.24 3.89
CA ILE A 37 6.62 5.07 4.33
C ILE A 37 6.67 3.99 3.24
N LYS A 38 6.32 4.31 1.99
CA LYS A 38 6.38 3.36 0.86
C LYS A 38 7.77 2.73 0.70
N GLN A 39 8.83 3.53 0.75
CA GLN A 39 10.21 3.05 0.64
C GLN A 39 10.62 2.13 1.79
N ASN A 40 10.31 2.50 3.03
CA ASN A 40 10.60 1.70 4.21
C ASN A 40 9.85 0.36 4.15
N THR A 41 8.58 0.39 3.80
CA THR A 41 7.75 -0.81 3.66
C THR A 41 8.31 -1.73 2.57
N LEU A 42 8.70 -1.20 1.41
CA LEU A 42 9.38 -1.99 0.37
C LEU A 42 10.70 -2.60 0.85
N SER A 43 11.49 -1.86 1.62
CA SER A 43 12.73 -2.36 2.20
C SER A 43 12.46 -3.52 3.16
N VAL A 44 11.46 -3.39 4.03
CA VAL A 44 11.06 -4.46 4.97
C VAL A 44 10.63 -5.69 4.20
N VAL A 45 9.72 -5.55 3.22
CA VAL A 45 9.25 -6.66 2.37
C VAL A 45 10.41 -7.33 1.63
N ALA A 46 11.37 -6.56 1.11
CA ALA A 46 12.55 -7.11 0.43
C ALA A 46 13.47 -7.91 1.35
N THR A 47 13.56 -7.54 2.63
CA THR A 47 14.37 -8.24 3.63
C THR A 47 13.73 -9.50 4.20
N CYS A 48 12.44 -9.73 3.97
CA CYS A 48 11.75 -10.92 4.47
C CYS A 48 12.20 -12.20 3.78
N GLN A 49 12.59 -13.18 4.61
CA GLN A 49 13.15 -14.46 4.16
C GLN A 49 12.28 -15.64 4.55
N SER A 50 11.31 -15.45 5.45
CA SER A 50 10.49 -16.55 5.99
C SER A 50 8.99 -16.25 5.94
N GLN A 51 8.20 -17.32 5.93
CA GLN A 51 6.75 -17.25 6.07
C GLN A 51 6.33 -16.67 7.42
N ALA A 52 7.05 -16.98 8.51
CA ALA A 52 6.71 -16.50 9.85
C ALA A 52 6.86 -14.98 9.97
N GLU A 53 7.84 -14.38 9.29
CA GLU A 53 7.96 -12.92 9.20
C GLU A 53 6.77 -12.32 8.45
N LEU A 54 6.38 -12.91 7.31
CA LEU A 54 5.21 -12.49 6.53
C LEU A 54 3.90 -12.61 7.32
N ASP A 55 3.74 -13.67 8.11
CA ASP A 55 2.58 -13.86 8.97
C ASP A 55 2.38 -12.67 9.93
N PHE A 56 3.47 -12.01 10.33
CA PHE A 56 3.43 -10.82 11.18
C PHE A 56 3.31 -9.51 10.38
N ILE A 57 4.11 -9.34 9.32
CA ILE A 57 4.19 -8.05 8.62
C ILE A 57 3.06 -7.82 7.63
N PHE A 58 2.49 -8.87 7.04
CA PHE A 58 1.55 -8.72 5.93
C PHE A 58 0.29 -7.95 6.34
N PRO A 59 -0.40 -8.31 7.45
CA PRO A 59 -1.60 -7.59 7.86
C PRO A 59 -1.29 -6.13 8.23
N GLU A 60 -0.17 -5.88 8.89
CA GLU A 60 0.25 -4.53 9.32
C GLU A 60 0.58 -3.63 8.12
N ILE A 61 1.30 -4.15 7.13
CA ILE A 61 1.61 -3.41 5.90
C ILE A 61 0.35 -3.15 5.09
N THR A 62 -0.57 -4.11 5.05
CA THR A 62 -1.87 -3.97 4.40
C THR A 62 -2.69 -2.87 5.06
N ARG A 63 -2.67 -2.78 6.40
CA ARG A 63 -3.34 -1.72 7.16
C ARG A 63 -2.72 -0.36 6.87
N ILE A 64 -1.40 -0.24 6.93
CA ILE A 64 -0.69 1.01 6.61
C ILE A 64 -1.05 1.48 5.20
N HIS A 65 -1.15 0.55 4.24
CA HIS A 65 -1.49 0.89 2.87
C HIS A 65 -2.95 1.33 2.69
N HIS A 66 -3.91 0.61 3.26
CA HIS A 66 -5.33 0.86 3.03
C HIS A 66 -5.94 1.91 3.97
N GLN A 67 -5.33 2.16 5.13
CA GLN A 67 -5.86 3.11 6.11
C GLN A 67 -4.91 4.32 6.22
N ASP A 68 -3.70 4.10 6.72
CA ASP A 68 -2.81 5.21 7.09
C ASP A 68 -2.40 6.06 5.88
N LEU A 69 -2.03 5.44 4.75
CA LEU A 69 -1.69 6.18 3.53
C LEU A 69 -2.90 6.88 2.90
N GLN A 70 -4.11 6.32 3.01
CA GLN A 70 -5.33 6.96 2.50
C GLN A 70 -5.67 8.22 3.31
N VAL A 71 -5.51 8.18 4.64
CA VAL A 71 -5.69 9.37 5.49
C VAL A 71 -4.72 10.48 5.08
N LEU A 72 -3.45 10.13 4.82
CA LEU A 72 -2.46 11.10 4.35
C LEU A 72 -2.80 11.68 2.97
N GLU A 73 -3.38 10.89 2.07
CA GLU A 73 -3.84 11.35 0.75
C GLU A 73 -5.03 12.31 0.85
N VAL A 74 -5.98 12.02 1.76
CA VAL A 74 -7.09 12.93 2.07
C VAL A 74 -6.56 14.26 2.62
N TRP A 75 -5.60 14.21 3.55
CA TRP A 75 -5.00 15.43 4.11
C TRP A 75 -4.24 16.24 3.06
N GLN A 76 -3.51 15.57 2.17
CA GLN A 76 -2.87 16.24 1.04
C GLN A 76 -3.89 16.92 0.13
N THR A 77 -4.97 16.21 -0.22
CA THR A 77 -6.05 16.76 -1.04
C THR A 77 -6.70 17.98 -0.38
N GLN A 78 -6.93 17.94 0.94
CA GLN A 78 -7.47 19.07 1.69
C GLN A 78 -6.55 20.29 1.63
N ILE A 79 -5.24 20.09 1.82
CA ILE A 79 -4.25 21.16 1.74
C ILE A 79 -4.20 21.76 0.33
N ASP A 80 -4.23 20.93 -0.71
CA ASP A 80 -4.20 21.38 -2.10
C ASP A 80 -5.49 22.15 -2.47
N VAL A 81 -6.65 21.72 -1.95
CA VAL A 81 -7.92 22.46 -2.10
C VAL A 81 -7.84 23.83 -1.40
N ILE A 82 -7.34 23.89 -0.17
CA ILE A 82 -7.16 25.16 0.57
C ILE A 82 -6.20 26.10 -0.17
N GLN A 83 -5.17 25.57 -0.83
CA GLN A 83 -4.24 26.36 -1.66
C GLN A 83 -4.88 26.94 -2.92
N ALA A 84 -5.84 26.23 -3.52
CA ALA A 84 -6.48 26.62 -4.77
C ALA A 84 -7.61 27.66 -4.59
N LEU A 85 -8.13 27.82 -3.37
CA LEU A 85 -9.30 28.66 -3.08
C LEU A 85 -8.92 30.10 -2.73
N SER A 86 -9.75 31.04 -3.17
CA SER A 86 -9.65 32.45 -2.80
C SER A 86 -10.23 32.70 -1.39
N PRO A 87 -9.85 33.82 -0.71
CA PRO A 87 -10.33 34.13 0.65
C PRO A 87 -11.85 34.19 0.80
N SER A 88 -12.56 34.50 -0.29
CA SER A 88 -14.03 34.58 -0.34
C SER A 88 -14.69 33.21 -0.43
N GLU A 89 -14.01 32.23 -1.05
CA GLU A 89 -14.49 30.85 -1.19
C GLU A 89 -14.18 30.02 0.06
N LEU A 90 -13.10 30.34 0.77
CA LEU A 90 -12.78 29.76 2.09
C LEU A 90 -13.87 30.03 3.14
N GLN A 91 -14.57 31.17 3.05
CA GLN A 91 -15.69 31.50 3.94
C GLN A 91 -17.01 30.80 3.57
N GLN A 92 -17.08 30.19 2.37
CA GLN A 92 -18.24 29.46 1.88
C GLN A 92 -18.06 27.94 1.93
N LEU A 93 -16.86 27.46 2.26
CA LEU A 93 -16.66 26.05 2.52
C LEU A 93 -17.52 25.65 3.73
N PRO A 94 -18.28 24.55 3.63
CA PRO A 94 -18.80 23.90 4.81
C PRO A 94 -17.64 23.70 5.78
N ASP A 95 -17.88 23.90 7.07
CA ASP A 95 -16.91 23.50 8.08
C ASP A 95 -16.72 21.99 7.91
N LEU A 96 -15.68 21.60 7.17
CA LEU A 96 -15.22 20.23 7.08
C LEU A 96 -14.46 19.97 8.38
N SER A 97 -15.17 20.11 9.50
CA SER A 97 -14.67 19.66 10.77
C SER A 97 -14.34 18.19 10.58
N LEU A 98 -13.15 17.78 11.01
CA LEU A 98 -12.72 16.38 11.06
C LEU A 98 -13.58 15.55 12.05
N GLU A 99 -14.78 16.02 12.37
CA GLU A 99 -15.78 15.40 13.23
C GLU A 99 -16.49 14.23 12.53
N GLU A 100 -16.34 14.06 11.21
CA GLU A 100 -16.79 12.85 10.50
C GLU A 100 -15.73 11.72 10.44
N PHE A 101 -14.69 11.76 11.28
CA PHE A 101 -13.87 10.57 11.57
C PHE A 101 -14.32 9.81 12.83
N ASP A 102 -15.37 10.29 13.54
CA ASP A 102 -15.96 9.64 14.70
C ASP A 102 -17.27 8.91 14.34
N ALA A 103 -17.17 7.94 13.44
CA ALA A 103 -18.18 6.88 13.31
C ALA A 103 -17.57 5.56 12.85
N ILE A 104 -16.40 5.20 13.40
CA ILE A 104 -15.99 3.79 13.40
C ILE A 104 -16.68 3.18 14.63
N GLU A 105 -17.91 2.69 14.44
CA GLU A 105 -18.51 1.77 15.40
C GLU A 105 -17.48 0.67 15.70
N PRO A 106 -17.19 0.36 16.98
CA PRO A 106 -16.32 -0.75 17.31
C PRO A 106 -17.03 -2.04 16.91
N GLU A 107 -16.81 -2.47 15.67
CA GLU A 107 -17.42 -3.69 15.16
C GLU A 107 -16.87 -4.88 15.94
N ILE A 108 -17.80 -5.56 16.59
CA ILE A 108 -17.62 -6.61 17.57
C ILE A 108 -16.88 -7.81 16.94
N LEU A 109 -15.72 -8.19 17.48
CA LEU A 109 -15.08 -9.51 17.33
C LEU A 109 -15.03 -10.12 15.92
N GLN A 110 -14.90 -9.30 14.86
CA GLN A 110 -14.62 -9.81 13.52
C GLN A 110 -13.10 -9.83 13.28
N ILE A 111 -12.62 -10.86 12.59
CA ILE A 111 -11.23 -10.94 12.14
C ILE A 111 -10.94 -9.68 11.31
N PRO A 112 -9.87 -8.91 11.61
CA PRO A 112 -9.56 -7.72 10.82
C PRO A 112 -9.50 -8.06 9.33
N PRO A 113 -10.06 -7.22 8.45
CA PRO A 113 -10.17 -7.53 7.02
C PRO A 113 -8.80 -7.82 6.38
N GLU A 114 -7.73 -7.24 6.89
CA GLU A 114 -6.35 -7.47 6.47
C GLU A 114 -5.87 -8.89 6.79
N VAL A 115 -6.28 -9.44 7.94
CA VAL A 115 -5.96 -10.81 8.35
C VAL A 115 -6.76 -11.82 7.52
N ALA A 116 -8.03 -11.53 7.23
CA ALA A 116 -8.86 -12.36 6.37
C ALA A 116 -8.33 -12.42 4.92
N LEU A 117 -7.91 -11.25 4.39
CA LEU A 117 -7.24 -11.16 3.08
C LEU A 117 -5.96 -11.99 3.08
N TYR A 118 -5.13 -11.83 4.12
CA TYR A 118 -3.87 -12.55 4.24
C TYR A 118 -4.07 -14.07 4.22
N GLU A 119 -4.96 -14.61 5.05
CA GLU A 119 -5.22 -16.05 5.12
C GLU A 119 -5.76 -16.60 3.78
N THR A 120 -6.61 -15.83 3.09
CA THR A 120 -7.12 -16.19 1.77
C THR A 120 -5.98 -16.32 0.76
N LEU A 121 -5.12 -15.31 0.67
CA LEU A 121 -3.99 -15.31 -0.26
C LEU A 121 -2.98 -16.40 0.11
N ARG A 122 -2.70 -16.59 1.41
CA ARG A 122 -1.77 -17.59 1.92
C ARG A 122 -2.14 -19.00 1.49
N SER A 123 -3.43 -19.32 1.44
CA SER A 123 -3.90 -20.64 0.99
C SER A 123 -3.64 -20.92 -0.51
N GLN A 124 -3.33 -19.90 -1.30
CA GLN A 124 -3.25 -19.97 -2.77
C GLN A 124 -1.82 -19.90 -3.31
N THR A 125 -0.82 -19.69 -2.46
CA THR A 125 0.57 -19.46 -2.90
C THR A 125 1.61 -19.87 -1.87
N ASP A 126 2.84 -20.04 -2.34
CA ASP A 126 4.04 -20.03 -1.51
C ASP A 126 4.35 -18.62 -0.96
N PHE A 127 5.22 -18.57 0.06
CA PHE A 127 5.71 -17.34 0.70
C PHE A 127 6.24 -16.30 -0.30
N ARG A 128 6.88 -16.75 -1.39
CA ARG A 128 7.47 -15.87 -2.40
C ARG A 128 6.40 -15.09 -3.17
N GLY A 129 5.29 -15.75 -3.50
CA GLY A 129 4.16 -15.08 -4.14
C GLY A 129 3.46 -14.09 -3.20
N LEU A 130 3.36 -14.42 -1.90
CA LEU A 130 2.83 -13.48 -0.90
C LEU A 130 3.68 -12.22 -0.75
N ARG A 131 5.01 -12.40 -0.71
CA ARG A 131 5.95 -11.28 -0.64
C ARG A 131 5.83 -10.38 -1.87
N ASP A 132 5.72 -10.99 -3.05
CA ASP A 132 5.63 -10.25 -4.30
C ASP A 132 4.25 -9.58 -4.46
N GLN A 133 3.18 -10.17 -3.95
CA GLN A 133 1.86 -9.53 -3.81
C GLN A 133 1.93 -8.25 -2.96
N LEU A 134 2.60 -8.27 -1.79
CA LEU A 134 2.82 -7.06 -1.00
C LEU A 134 3.62 -6.01 -1.79
N ARG A 135 4.63 -6.47 -2.54
CA ARG A 135 5.45 -5.58 -3.36
C ARG A 135 4.62 -4.89 -4.45
N PHE A 136 3.72 -5.61 -5.12
CA PHE A 136 2.83 -5.05 -6.13
C PHE A 136 1.83 -4.07 -5.52
N MET A 137 1.32 -4.35 -4.32
CA MET A 137 0.46 -3.41 -3.61
C MET A 137 1.15 -2.06 -3.35
N ILE A 138 2.39 -2.07 -2.87
CA ILE A 138 3.13 -0.84 -2.53
C ILE A 138 3.71 -0.17 -3.79
N LYS A 139 4.12 -0.96 -4.77
CA LYS A 139 4.79 -0.54 -6.01
C LYS A 139 4.20 -1.27 -7.22
N PRO A 140 3.03 -0.86 -7.72
CA PRO A 140 2.31 -1.55 -8.79
C PRO A 140 3.11 -1.71 -10.08
N GLU A 141 3.97 -0.75 -10.41
CA GLU A 141 4.81 -0.81 -11.60
C GLU A 141 5.82 -1.96 -11.58
N SER A 142 6.16 -2.49 -10.40
CA SER A 142 7.06 -3.64 -10.26
C SER A 142 6.46 -4.96 -10.78
N ARG A 143 5.14 -4.98 -11.05
CA ARG A 143 4.43 -6.09 -11.70
C ARG A 143 4.87 -6.29 -13.14
N GLN A 144 5.17 -5.21 -13.85
CA GLN A 144 5.55 -5.26 -15.28
C GLN A 144 6.81 -6.08 -15.52
N GLU A 145 7.78 -6.02 -14.60
CA GLU A 145 9.00 -6.84 -14.65
C GLU A 145 8.68 -8.34 -14.68
N TYR A 146 7.65 -8.77 -13.94
CA TYR A 146 7.25 -10.16 -13.84
C TYR A 146 6.51 -10.60 -15.11
N GLU A 147 5.62 -9.76 -15.61
CA GLU A 147 4.89 -10.01 -16.87
C GLU A 147 5.84 -10.19 -18.06
N VAL A 148 6.86 -9.34 -18.16
CA VAL A 148 7.90 -9.44 -19.19
C VAL A 148 8.66 -10.76 -19.06
N GLU A 149 9.09 -11.11 -17.85
CA GLU A 149 9.80 -12.37 -17.60
C GLU A 149 8.93 -13.60 -17.92
N ILE A 150 7.66 -13.60 -17.52
CA ILE A 150 6.71 -14.68 -17.85
C ILE A 150 6.56 -14.79 -19.37
N GLY A 151 6.42 -13.67 -20.08
CA GLY A 151 6.33 -13.64 -21.54
C GLY A 151 7.57 -14.22 -22.24
N HIS A 152 8.74 -14.15 -21.61
CA HIS A 152 9.96 -14.78 -22.11
C HIS A 152 10.08 -16.27 -21.74
N LEU A 153 9.59 -16.66 -20.56
CA LEU A 153 9.73 -18.02 -20.04
C LEU A 153 8.64 -18.97 -20.54
N ALA A 154 7.38 -18.53 -20.60
CA ALA A 154 6.24 -19.36 -20.95
C ALA A 154 6.36 -20.01 -22.35
N PRO A 155 6.76 -19.29 -23.43
CA PRO A 155 6.95 -19.91 -24.74
C PRO A 155 8.06 -20.96 -24.75
N LYS A 156 9.15 -20.72 -24.01
CA LYS A 156 10.28 -21.66 -23.89
C LYS A 156 9.90 -22.94 -23.12
N ALA A 157 8.95 -22.82 -22.20
CA ALA A 157 8.37 -23.93 -21.45
C ALA A 157 7.27 -24.69 -22.21
N GLY A 158 6.98 -24.32 -23.46
CA GLY A 158 5.96 -24.98 -24.28
C GLY A 158 4.55 -24.40 -24.13
N TYR A 159 4.41 -23.21 -23.55
CA TYR A 159 3.12 -22.51 -23.37
C TYR A 159 3.06 -21.22 -24.22
N PRO A 160 3.06 -21.30 -25.55
CA PRO A 160 3.06 -20.12 -26.43
C PRO A 160 1.77 -19.29 -26.37
N ALA A 161 0.67 -19.87 -25.87
CA ALA A 161 -0.62 -19.19 -25.72
C ALA A 161 -0.67 -18.21 -24.54
N LEU A 162 0.30 -18.26 -23.63
CA LEU A 162 0.43 -17.34 -22.50
C LEU A 162 1.15 -16.08 -22.95
N VAL A 163 0.40 -15.20 -23.60
CA VAL A 163 0.87 -13.94 -24.17
C VAL A 163 0.63 -12.75 -23.24
N PRO A 164 1.38 -11.63 -23.40
CA PRO A 164 1.24 -10.43 -22.57
C PRO A 164 -0.18 -9.88 -22.39
N SER A 165 -1.03 -10.02 -23.40
CA SER A 165 -2.43 -9.59 -23.33
C SER A 165 -3.26 -10.34 -22.28
N ASN A 166 -2.86 -11.55 -21.90
CA ASN A 166 -3.58 -12.35 -20.90
C ASN A 166 -3.31 -11.86 -19.46
N TRP A 167 -2.30 -11.01 -19.24
CA TRP A 167 -1.90 -10.58 -17.90
C TRP A 167 -2.65 -9.36 -17.39
N GLN A 168 -3.27 -8.57 -18.28
CA GLN A 168 -3.93 -7.33 -17.88
C GLN A 168 -5.12 -7.58 -16.94
N GLU A 169 -5.83 -8.70 -17.11
CA GLU A 169 -6.96 -9.09 -16.27
C GLU A 169 -6.58 -10.04 -15.12
N ALA A 170 -5.34 -10.54 -15.11
CA ALA A 170 -4.88 -11.45 -14.07
C ALA A 170 -4.73 -10.72 -12.73
N SER A 171 -4.99 -11.41 -11.61
CA SER A 171 -4.67 -10.82 -10.31
C SER A 171 -3.16 -10.72 -10.11
N ASP A 172 -2.74 -9.79 -9.26
CA ASP A 172 -1.34 -9.64 -8.82
C ASP A 172 -0.76 -10.96 -8.30
N LEU A 173 -1.55 -11.70 -7.52
CA LEU A 173 -1.15 -13.01 -7.01
C LEU A 173 -0.95 -14.03 -8.14
N THR A 174 -1.81 -14.00 -9.16
CA THR A 174 -1.68 -14.89 -10.33
C THR A 174 -0.37 -14.62 -11.07
N VAL A 175 -0.02 -13.34 -11.28
CA VAL A 175 1.25 -12.97 -11.92
C VAL A 175 2.44 -13.42 -11.08
N ALA A 176 2.40 -13.22 -9.76
CA ALA A 176 3.45 -13.69 -8.85
C ALA A 176 3.63 -15.23 -8.91
N ASN A 177 2.53 -15.97 -8.89
CA ASN A 177 2.53 -17.44 -8.94
C ASN A 177 3.10 -17.95 -10.26
N LEU A 178 2.67 -17.39 -11.39
CA LEU A 178 3.16 -17.78 -12.71
C LEU A 178 4.65 -17.51 -12.87
N TYR A 179 5.13 -16.36 -12.38
CA TYR A 179 6.55 -16.04 -12.38
C TYR A 179 7.37 -17.12 -11.67
N TRP A 180 6.98 -17.49 -10.44
CA TRP A 180 7.71 -18.51 -9.69
C TRP A 180 7.57 -19.91 -10.27
N TYR A 181 6.42 -20.25 -10.83
CA TYR A 181 6.23 -21.51 -11.55
C TYR A 181 7.24 -21.66 -12.69
N PHE A 182 7.31 -20.69 -13.61
CA PHE A 182 8.21 -20.76 -14.75
C PHE A 182 9.69 -20.63 -14.35
N LYS A 183 9.98 -19.84 -13.31
CA LYS A 183 11.34 -19.71 -12.78
C LYS A 183 11.85 -21.01 -12.18
N ASN A 184 11.00 -21.71 -11.41
CA ASN A 184 11.35 -23.02 -10.85
C ASN A 184 11.49 -24.09 -11.94
N LEU A 185 10.67 -24.01 -13.00
CA LEU A 185 10.73 -24.93 -14.14
C LEU A 185 12.03 -24.77 -14.96
N LYS A 186 12.58 -23.55 -15.04
CA LYS A 186 13.90 -23.30 -15.67
C LYS A 186 15.07 -23.84 -14.84
N SER A 187 14.92 -23.95 -13.52
CA SER A 187 15.96 -24.44 -12.60
C SER A 187 15.96 -25.96 -12.39
N ALA A 188 14.98 -26.66 -12.97
CA ALA A 188 14.88 -28.12 -12.98
C ALA A 188 15.55 -28.70 -14.23
#